data_AF-A0A7S0N646-F1
#
_entry.id   AF-A0A7S0N646-F1
#
_cell.length_a   1.000
_cell.length_b   1.000
_cell.length_c   1.000
_cell.angle_alpha   90.00
_cell.angle_beta   90.00
_cell.angle_gamma   90.00
#
_symmetry.space_group_name_H-M   'P 1'
#
loop_
_entity.id
_entity.type
_entity.pdbx_description
1 polymer ?
#
loop_
_entity_poly.entity_id
_entity_poly.type
_entity_poly.pdbx_seq_one_letter_code
_entity_poly.pdbx_strand_id
1 'polypeptide(L)'
;GGGARHGGGGGGGGELARRAPCILYLNSMEGARQGEQCEAAVRAWLAAEYLEESGQGAEQWGAAQERFSPPQMPFRCMSVPQQSNTTDCGLFMLHYVERFVQHSASVLKGKKWFDPNVTIPKKREHIRQLILGFEEEVMELKCYAPKVVTPPVTPAPKLPPTPAAPSDDTAMSAAPTPDLPDPAPAPAPPT
;
A
#
# COMPACT_ATOMS: atom_id res chain seq x y z
N GLY A 1 61.35 38.01 1.69
CA GLY A 1 61.28 36.59 1.29
C GLY A 1 60.75 35.82 2.49
N GLY A 2 59.71 35.02 2.40
CA GLY A 2 59.35 34.11 1.31
C GLY A 2 59.70 32.71 1.77
N GLY A 3 58.70 31.94 2.19
CA GLY A 3 58.88 30.60 2.75
C GLY A 3 57.56 29.87 2.97
N ALA A 4 56.71 29.84 1.94
CA ALA A 4 55.51 29.01 1.92
C ALA A 4 55.90 27.55 1.61
N ARG A 5 55.56 26.61 2.49
CA ARG A 5 55.67 25.16 2.21
C ARG A 5 54.39 24.71 1.50
N HIS A 6 54.56 24.32 0.25
CA HIS A 6 53.63 23.50 -0.53
C HIS A 6 53.74 22.02 -0.12
N GLY A 7 52.61 21.32 -0.22
CA GLY A 7 52.46 19.86 -0.19
C GLY A 7 50.96 19.58 0.01
N GLY A 8 50.16 19.41 -1.05
CA GLY A 8 50.06 18.16 -1.81
C GLY A 8 49.16 17.23 -0.99
N GLY A 9 47.86 17.12 -1.26
CA GLY A 9 47.28 16.59 -2.48
C GLY A 9 46.91 15.12 -2.23
N GLY A 10 45.62 14.79 -2.30
CA GLY A 10 45.19 13.40 -2.34
C GLY A 10 43.86 13.14 -1.63
N GLY A 11 42.87 12.69 -2.40
CA GLY A 11 41.73 11.96 -1.85
C GLY A 11 40.42 12.74 -1.74
N GLY A 12 40.05 13.48 -2.78
CA GLY A 12 38.63 13.75 -3.06
C GLY A 12 37.92 12.46 -3.47
N GLY A 13 37.92 11.45 -2.59
CA GLY A 13 36.95 10.38 -2.65
C GLY A 13 35.62 11.03 -2.33
N GLY A 14 34.79 11.22 -3.35
CA GLY A 14 33.40 11.58 -3.16
C GLY A 14 32.76 10.51 -2.29
N GLU A 15 32.80 10.73 -0.98
CA GLU A 15 31.91 10.08 -0.05
C GLU A 15 30.53 10.38 -0.60
N LEU A 16 29.90 9.35 -1.16
CA LEU A 16 28.48 9.36 -1.43
C LEU A 16 27.87 9.72 -0.09
N ALA A 17 27.54 10.99 0.14
CA ALA A 17 27.14 11.49 1.45
C ALA A 17 26.09 10.52 1.98
N ARG A 18 26.45 9.74 3.01
CA ARG A 18 25.61 8.62 3.43
C ARG A 18 24.25 9.22 3.76
N ARG A 19 23.22 8.78 3.04
CA ARG A 19 21.85 9.20 3.32
C ARG A 19 21.54 8.70 4.73
N ALA A 20 21.52 9.60 5.70
CA ALA A 20 21.20 9.26 7.08
C ALA A 20 19.70 8.94 7.19
N PRO A 21 19.32 7.96 8.02
CA PRO A 21 17.92 7.66 8.24
C PRO A 21 17.23 8.87 8.90
N CYS A 22 15.96 9.09 8.54
CA CYS A 22 15.14 10.12 9.16
C CYS A 22 13.66 9.76 9.05
N ILE A 23 12.84 10.36 9.92
CA ILE A 23 11.39 10.30 9.86
C ILE A 23 10.91 11.65 9.34
N LEU A 24 10.18 11.67 8.24
CA LEU A 24 9.58 12.87 7.68
C LEU A 24 8.10 12.90 8.05
N TYR A 25 7.66 14.01 8.64
CA TYR A 25 6.26 14.24 9.01
C TYR A 25 5.66 15.32 8.11
N LEU A 26 4.69 14.91 7.29
CA LEU A 26 3.98 15.77 6.36
C LEU A 26 2.51 15.77 6.75
N ASN A 27 2.07 16.84 7.39
CA ASN A 27 0.68 17.01 7.82
C ASN A 27 0.07 18.20 7.09
N SER A 28 -1.15 18.04 6.58
CA SER A 28 -1.90 19.11 5.92
C SER A 28 -2.67 19.99 6.91
N MET A 29 -2.77 19.58 8.18
CA MET A 29 -3.31 20.41 9.26
C MET A 29 -2.25 20.75 10.29
N GLU A 30 -2.36 21.92 10.88
CA GLU A 30 -1.47 22.33 11.96
C GLU A 30 -1.78 21.57 13.26
N GLY A 31 -0.74 21.15 13.98
CA GLY A 31 -0.87 20.34 15.19
C GLY A 31 0.45 19.72 15.64
N ALA A 32 1.24 20.48 16.39
CA ALA A 32 2.55 20.04 16.87
C ALA A 32 2.46 18.78 17.76
N ARG A 33 1.42 18.68 18.60
CA ARG A 33 1.19 17.55 19.51
C ARG A 33 0.98 16.23 18.77
N GLN A 34 0.29 16.26 17.63
CA GLN A 34 0.07 15.08 16.79
C GLN A 34 1.39 14.57 16.22
N GLY A 35 2.28 15.49 15.82
CA GLY A 35 3.62 15.14 15.34
C GLY A 35 4.45 14.40 16.39
N GLU A 36 4.48 14.89 17.63
CA GLU A 36 5.21 14.27 18.75
C GLU A 36 4.66 12.86 19.09
N GLN A 37 3.34 12.71 19.11
CA GLN A 37 2.69 11.41 19.35
C GLN A 37 3.00 10.42 18.22
N CYS A 38 2.94 10.86 16.97
CA CYS A 38 3.33 10.05 15.82
C CYS A 38 4.82 9.67 15.88
N GLU A 39 5.70 10.59 16.25
CA GLU A 39 7.13 10.31 16.41
C GLU A 39 7.36 9.19 17.43
N ALA A 40 6.79 9.32 18.64
CA ALA A 40 6.94 8.33 19.69
C ALA A 40 6.41 6.96 19.27
N ALA A 41 5.23 6.92 18.64
CA ALA A 41 4.60 5.68 18.17
C ALA A 41 5.43 4.99 17.07
N VAL A 42 5.92 5.75 16.07
CA VAL A 42 6.73 5.21 14.98
C VAL A 42 8.06 4.66 15.52
N ARG A 43 8.73 5.37 16.44
CA ARG A 43 9.98 4.89 17.03
C ARG A 43 9.78 3.62 17.86
N ALA A 44 8.72 3.56 18.66
CA ALA A 44 8.39 2.36 19.44
C ALA A 44 8.08 1.16 18.54
N TRP A 45 7.31 1.38 17.47
CA TRP A 45 7.02 0.35 16.49
C TRP A 45 8.28 -0.14 15.77
N LEU A 46 9.15 0.77 15.30
CA LEU A 46 10.42 0.41 14.67
C LEU A 46 11.33 -0.42 15.59
N ALA A 47 11.38 -0.06 16.89
CA ALA A 47 12.15 -0.82 17.87
C ALA A 47 11.59 -2.23 18.08
N ALA A 48 10.26 -2.38 18.17
CA ALA A 48 9.60 -3.67 18.31
C ALA A 48 9.80 -4.55 17.06
N GLU A 49 9.51 -4.01 15.88
CA GLU A 49 9.67 -4.70 14.59
C GLU A 49 11.12 -5.15 14.39
N TYR A 50 12.09 -4.31 14.74
CA TYR A 50 13.50 -4.65 14.62
C TYR A 50 13.90 -5.83 15.51
N LEU A 51 13.38 -5.92 16.74
CA LEU A 51 13.67 -7.04 17.64
C LEU A 51 13.06 -8.34 17.11
N GLU A 52 11.80 -8.27 16.66
CA GLU A 52 11.09 -9.41 16.07
C GLU A 52 11.85 -9.95 14.84
N GLU A 53 12.18 -9.08 13.89
CA GLU A 53 12.91 -9.43 12.67
C GLU A 53 14.36 -9.91 12.93
N SER A 54 15.00 -9.41 13.99
CA SER A 54 16.36 -9.83 14.35
C SER A 54 16.42 -11.06 15.26
N GLY A 55 15.26 -11.59 15.69
CA GLY A 55 15.18 -12.71 16.63
C GLY A 55 15.75 -12.40 18.02
N GLN A 56 15.80 -11.12 18.39
CA GLN A 56 16.31 -10.66 19.68
C GLN A 56 15.19 -10.64 20.72
N GLY A 57 15.51 -11.02 21.96
CA GLY A 57 14.55 -10.98 23.04
C GLY A 57 14.34 -9.58 23.61
N ALA A 58 13.38 -9.47 24.55
CA ALA A 58 13.02 -8.22 25.20
C ALA A 58 14.19 -7.57 25.96
N GLU A 59 15.22 -8.32 26.32
CA GLU A 59 16.45 -7.81 26.93
C GLU A 59 17.18 -6.78 26.06
N GLN A 60 17.01 -6.85 24.73
CA GLN A 60 17.61 -5.91 23.78
C GLN A 60 16.76 -4.66 23.52
N TRP A 61 15.62 -4.50 24.21
CA TRP A 61 14.71 -3.37 24.01
C TRP A 61 15.39 -2.00 24.11
N GLY A 62 16.23 -1.80 25.14
CA GLY A 62 16.95 -0.53 25.30
C GLY A 62 17.91 -0.23 24.14
N ALA A 63 18.60 -1.25 23.62
CA ALA A 63 19.49 -1.12 22.47
C ALA A 63 18.72 -0.83 21.17
N ALA A 64 17.55 -1.45 20.99
CA ALA A 64 16.66 -1.17 19.87
C ALA A 64 16.11 0.28 19.93
N GLN A 65 15.68 0.74 21.10
CA GLN A 65 15.24 2.12 21.29
C GLN A 65 16.35 3.14 20.98
N GLU A 66 17.58 2.87 21.41
CA GLU A 66 18.73 3.75 21.14
C GLU A 66 19.03 3.85 19.63
N ARG A 67 18.86 2.74 18.89
CA ARG A 67 19.07 2.70 17.44
C ARG A 67 18.09 3.59 16.66
N PHE A 68 16.88 3.74 17.17
CA PHE A 68 15.84 4.60 16.60
C PHE A 68 15.63 5.87 17.44
N SER A 69 16.65 6.35 18.14
CA SER A 69 16.59 7.58 18.93
C SER A 69 16.64 8.84 18.04
N PRO A 70 16.23 10.03 18.54
CA PRO A 70 16.27 11.27 17.78
C PRO A 70 17.64 11.65 17.18
N PRO A 71 18.78 11.45 17.89
CA PRO A 71 20.11 11.68 17.31
C PRO A 71 20.44 10.74 16.14
N GLN A 72 20.03 9.46 16.21
CA GLN A 72 20.34 8.45 15.19
C GLN A 72 19.41 8.53 13.98
N MET A 73 18.14 8.88 14.20
CA MET A 73 17.12 8.99 13.16
C MET A 73 16.26 10.24 13.41
N PRO A 74 16.69 11.42 12.93
CA PRO A 74 15.98 12.67 13.21
C PRO A 74 14.54 12.68 12.70
N PHE A 75 13.62 13.22 13.50
CA PHE A 75 12.25 13.53 13.08
C PHE A 75 12.18 14.95 12.51
N ARG A 76 11.56 15.11 11.34
CA ARG A 76 11.50 16.38 10.61
C ARG A 76 10.06 16.70 10.26
N CYS A 77 9.50 17.70 10.94
CA CYS A 77 8.24 18.31 10.53
C CYS A 77 8.47 19.15 9.27
N MET A 78 7.87 18.76 8.17
CA MET A 78 8.08 19.39 6.87
C MET A 78 7.16 20.59 6.70
N SER A 79 7.72 21.72 6.24
CA SER A 79 6.90 22.84 5.80
C SER A 79 6.24 22.49 4.45
N VAL A 80 4.95 22.15 4.51
CA VAL A 80 4.12 21.74 3.38
C VAL A 80 2.85 22.59 3.30
N PRO A 81 2.23 22.75 2.12
CA PRO A 81 0.99 23.50 1.97
C PRO A 81 -0.10 22.97 2.92
N GLN A 82 -0.74 23.85 3.68
CA GLN A 82 -1.80 23.45 4.61
C GLN A 82 -3.18 23.50 3.96
N GLN A 83 -4.09 22.65 4.41
CA GLN A 83 -5.50 22.70 4.02
C GLN A 83 -6.26 23.70 4.88
N SER A 84 -7.26 24.34 4.29
CA SER A 84 -8.17 25.26 5.00
C SER A 84 -9.49 24.61 5.44
N ASN A 85 -9.75 23.37 5.01
CA ASN A 85 -10.95 22.60 5.35
C ASN A 85 -10.59 21.29 6.07
N THR A 86 -11.60 20.54 6.49
CA THR A 86 -11.43 19.31 7.29
C THR A 86 -11.54 18.02 6.47
N THR A 87 -11.77 18.10 5.16
CA THR A 87 -12.14 16.95 4.32
C THR A 87 -11.11 16.62 3.23
N ASP A 88 -10.18 17.53 2.95
CA ASP A 88 -9.18 17.36 1.88
C ASP A 88 -7.89 16.64 2.33
N CYS A 89 -7.75 16.22 3.59
CA CYS A 89 -6.47 15.72 4.12
C CYS A 89 -5.91 14.54 3.32
N GLY A 90 -6.79 13.66 2.83
CA GLY A 90 -6.45 12.56 1.94
C GLY A 90 -5.93 13.02 0.58
N LEU A 91 -6.48 14.09 0.00
CA LEU A 91 -5.99 14.65 -1.27
C LEU A 91 -4.60 15.26 -1.12
N PHE A 92 -4.35 15.97 -0.02
CA PHE A 92 -3.03 16.49 0.31
C PHE A 92 -2.03 15.35 0.49
N MET A 93 -2.36 14.31 1.27
CA MET A 93 -1.52 13.12 1.46
C MET A 93 -1.13 12.49 0.11
N LEU A 94 -2.11 12.23 -0.76
CA LEU A 94 -1.85 11.66 -2.08
C LEU A 94 -0.94 12.56 -2.92
N HIS A 95 -1.09 13.89 -2.85
CA HIS A 95 -0.21 14.78 -3.60
C HIS A 95 1.19 14.88 -2.98
N TYR A 96 1.32 14.80 -1.66
CA TYR A 96 2.63 14.75 -1.00
C TYR A 96 3.42 13.52 -1.44
N VAL A 97 2.79 12.35 -1.47
CA VAL A 97 3.42 11.09 -1.91
C VAL A 97 3.85 11.19 -3.38
N GLU A 98 2.96 11.69 -4.25
CA GLU A 98 3.27 11.89 -5.66
C GLU A 98 4.49 12.80 -5.87
N ARG A 99 4.53 13.94 -5.17
CA ARG A 99 5.66 14.87 -5.20
C ARG A 99 6.94 14.26 -4.62
N PHE A 100 6.83 13.46 -3.56
CA PHE A 100 7.97 12.79 -2.95
C PHE A 100 8.59 11.77 -3.91
N VAL A 101 7.76 10.98 -4.60
CA VAL A 101 8.22 9.99 -5.59
C VAL A 101 8.86 10.70 -6.79
N GLN A 102 8.24 11.77 -7.31
CA GLN A 102 8.77 12.52 -8.46
C GLN A 102 10.04 13.31 -8.12
N HIS A 103 10.11 13.89 -6.93
CA HIS A 103 11.10 14.90 -6.57
C HIS A 103 11.55 14.84 -5.10
N SER A 104 12.02 13.69 -4.63
CA SER A 104 12.48 13.48 -3.23
C SER A 104 13.44 14.57 -2.72
N ALA A 105 14.36 15.03 -3.57
CA ALA A 105 15.30 16.10 -3.22
C ALA A 105 14.64 17.49 -3.05
N SER A 106 13.54 17.81 -3.76
CA SER A 106 12.85 19.08 -3.59
C SER A 106 11.97 19.10 -2.34
N VAL A 107 11.39 17.95 -1.99
CA VAL A 107 10.63 17.77 -0.75
C VAL A 107 11.52 18.08 0.45
N LEU A 108 12.74 17.52 0.48
CA LEU A 108 13.70 17.75 1.56
C LEU A 108 14.27 19.19 1.61
N LYS A 109 14.20 19.92 0.50
CA LYS A 109 14.79 21.27 0.38
C LYS A 109 13.79 22.41 0.60
N GLY A 110 12.54 22.12 0.97
CA GLY A 110 11.54 23.16 1.29
C GLY A 110 11.24 24.14 0.15
N LYS A 111 11.31 23.69 -1.11
CA LYS A 111 10.95 24.54 -2.28
C LYS A 111 9.44 24.79 -2.32
N LYS A 112 9.01 25.76 -3.14
CA LYS A 112 7.58 25.99 -3.47
C LYS A 112 6.92 24.67 -3.91
N TRP A 113 6.15 24.06 -3.01
CA TRP A 113 5.53 22.75 -3.20
C TRP A 113 4.48 22.79 -4.31
N PHE A 114 3.34 23.40 -4.01
CA PHE A 114 2.21 23.59 -4.92
C PHE A 114 1.26 24.62 -4.32
N ASP A 115 0.40 25.18 -5.16
CA ASP A 115 -0.73 26.01 -4.70
C ASP A 115 -1.92 25.10 -4.38
N PRO A 116 -2.36 25.00 -3.12
CA PRO A 116 -3.45 24.11 -2.73
C PRO A 116 -4.79 24.50 -3.39
N ASN A 117 -5.04 25.79 -3.60
CA ASN A 117 -6.31 26.30 -4.14
C ASN A 117 -6.48 25.94 -5.62
N VAL A 118 -5.38 25.74 -6.35
CA VAL A 118 -5.40 25.34 -7.75
C VAL A 118 -5.24 23.82 -7.89
N THR A 119 -4.37 23.22 -7.08
CA THR A 119 -3.93 21.84 -7.28
C THR A 119 -4.94 20.84 -6.73
N ILE A 120 -5.49 21.09 -5.53
CA ILE A 120 -6.35 20.13 -4.84
C ILE A 120 -7.69 19.91 -5.57
N PRO A 121 -8.39 20.97 -6.06
CA PRO A 121 -9.60 20.77 -6.86
C PRO A 121 -9.35 19.97 -8.15
N LYS A 122 -8.24 20.27 -8.85
CA LYS A 122 -7.84 19.52 -10.05
C LYS A 122 -7.54 18.05 -9.73
N LYS A 123 -6.86 17.78 -8.61
CA LYS A 123 -6.55 16.42 -8.18
C LYS A 123 -7.81 15.63 -7.83
N ARG A 124 -8.78 16.29 -7.17
CA ARG A 124 -10.10 15.70 -6.88
C ARG A 124 -10.81 15.28 -8.17
N GLU A 125 -10.89 16.17 -9.16
CA GLU A 125 -11.54 15.83 -10.43
C GLU A 125 -10.76 14.77 -11.19
N HIS A 126 -9.43 14.82 -11.19
CA HIS A 126 -8.61 13.79 -11.83
C HIS A 126 -8.83 12.41 -11.21
N ILE A 127 -8.89 12.31 -9.87
CA ILE A 127 -9.20 11.04 -9.19
C ILE A 127 -10.60 10.55 -9.57
N ARG A 128 -11.59 11.44 -9.64
CA ARG A 128 -12.95 11.10 -10.08
C ARG A 128 -12.95 10.51 -11.49
N GLN A 129 -12.22 11.13 -12.41
CA GLN A 129 -12.10 10.67 -13.80
C GLN A 129 -11.41 9.31 -13.90
N LEU A 130 -10.34 9.09 -13.12
CA LEU A 130 -9.66 7.79 -13.08
C LEU A 130 -10.58 6.68 -12.57
N ILE A 131 -11.34 6.92 -11.50
CA ILE A 131 -12.26 5.93 -10.94
C ILE A 131 -13.33 5.56 -11.97
N LEU A 132 -13.99 6.55 -12.57
CA LEU A 132 -15.03 6.30 -13.57
C LEU A 132 -14.49 5.64 -14.84
N GLY A 133 -13.29 6.01 -15.28
CA GLY A 133 -12.63 5.39 -16.43
C GLY A 133 -12.28 3.93 -16.18
N PHE A 134 -11.76 3.60 -15.00
CA PHE A 134 -11.50 2.21 -14.64
C PHE A 134 -12.78 1.38 -14.49
N GLU A 135 -13.87 1.97 -14.01
CA GLU A 135 -15.17 1.29 -13.98
C GLU A 135 -15.61 0.90 -15.39
N GLU A 136 -15.52 1.82 -16.37
CA GLU A 136 -15.85 1.55 -17.77
C GLU A 136 -14.97 0.44 -18.36
N GLU A 137 -13.65 0.51 -18.17
CA GLU A 137 -12.71 -0.52 -18.64
C GLU A 137 -13.00 -1.90 -18.01
N VAL A 138 -13.30 -1.93 -16.71
CA VAL A 138 -13.68 -3.16 -16.00
C VAL A 138 -15.02 -3.70 -16.52
N MET A 139 -15.98 -2.84 -16.86
CA MET A 139 -17.23 -3.28 -17.47
C MET A 139 -17.01 -3.86 -18.87
N GLU A 140 -16.17 -3.23 -19.70
CA GLU A 140 -15.82 -3.75 -21.03
C GLU A 140 -15.15 -5.12 -20.94
N LEU A 141 -14.20 -5.30 -20.02
CA LEU A 141 -13.52 -6.57 -19.79
C LEU A 141 -14.46 -7.67 -19.28
N LYS A 142 -15.43 -7.34 -18.42
CA LYS A 142 -16.44 -8.30 -17.93
C LYS A 142 -17.46 -8.69 -19.00
N CYS A 143 -17.77 -7.78 -19.91
CA CYS A 143 -18.65 -8.03 -21.05
C CYS A 143 -17.93 -8.79 -22.20
N TYR A 144 -16.60 -8.88 -22.16
CA TYR A 144 -15.83 -9.66 -23.11
C TYR A 144 -16.00 -11.17 -22.82
N ALA A 145 -16.95 -11.80 -23.52
CA ALA A 145 -17.00 -13.26 -23.60
C ALA A 145 -15.75 -13.77 -24.35
N PRO A 146 -14.99 -14.75 -23.83
CA PRO A 146 -13.92 -15.36 -24.60
C PRO A 146 -14.53 -15.89 -25.89
N LYS A 147 -13.93 -15.53 -27.03
CA LYS A 147 -14.26 -16.17 -28.30
C LYS A 147 -13.91 -17.65 -28.15
N VAL A 148 -14.91 -18.47 -27.81
CA VAL A 148 -14.81 -19.92 -27.90
C VAL A 148 -14.63 -20.21 -29.38
N VAL A 149 -13.38 -20.39 -29.80
CA VAL A 149 -13.07 -20.98 -31.09
C VAL A 149 -13.52 -22.42 -30.95
N THR A 150 -14.76 -22.72 -31.34
CA THR A 150 -15.19 -24.09 -31.49
C THR A 150 -14.30 -24.69 -32.58
N PRO A 151 -13.56 -25.78 -32.31
CA PRO A 151 -12.87 -26.48 -33.38
C PRO A 151 -13.92 -26.90 -34.42
N PRO A 152 -13.59 -26.87 -35.72
CA PRO A 152 -14.52 -27.31 -36.75
C PRO A 152 -15.01 -28.71 -36.40
N VAL A 153 -16.34 -28.87 -36.29
CA VAL A 153 -16.96 -30.16 -36.01
C VAL A 153 -16.67 -31.05 -37.21
N THR A 154 -15.65 -31.91 -37.08
CA THR A 154 -15.42 -32.98 -38.04
C THR A 154 -16.61 -33.93 -37.95
N PRO A 155 -17.34 -34.21 -39.04
CA PRO A 155 -18.47 -35.13 -38.99
C PRO A 155 -17.97 -36.52 -38.55
N ALA A 156 -18.61 -37.06 -37.51
CA ALA A 156 -18.26 -38.38 -36.99
C ALA A 156 -18.47 -39.47 -38.06
N PRO A 157 -17.58 -40.48 -38.15
CA PRO A 157 -17.79 -41.64 -39.02
C PRO A 157 -19.10 -42.35 -38.62
N LYS A 158 -19.95 -42.68 -39.59
CA LYS A 158 -21.16 -43.48 -39.34
C LYS A 158 -20.74 -44.86 -38.83
N LEU A 159 -21.03 -45.16 -37.56
CA LEU A 159 -20.92 -46.52 -37.04
C LEU A 159 -21.96 -47.42 -37.71
N PRO A 160 -21.65 -48.71 -37.96
CA PRO A 160 -22.64 -49.69 -38.39
C PRO A 160 -23.68 -49.94 -37.28
N PRO A 161 -24.90 -50.37 -37.63
CA PRO A 161 -25.98 -50.56 -36.65
C PRO A 161 -25.67 -51.71 -35.70
N THR A 162 -25.70 -51.41 -34.40
CA THR A 162 -25.66 -52.40 -33.31
C THR A 162 -27.01 -53.14 -33.21
N PRO A 163 -27.04 -54.46 -32.93
CA PRO A 163 -28.30 -55.18 -32.76
C PRO A 163 -29.05 -54.73 -31.50
N ALA A 164 -30.39 -54.88 -31.54
CA ALA A 164 -31.30 -54.43 -30.49
C ALA A 164 -30.97 -55.01 -29.11
N ALA A 165 -30.95 -54.14 -28.10
CA ALA A 165 -30.87 -54.52 -26.69
C ALA A 165 -32.24 -55.01 -26.19
N PRO A 166 -32.29 -55.98 -25.26
CA PRO A 166 -33.51 -56.33 -24.55
C PRO A 166 -33.87 -55.24 -23.52
N SER A 167 -35.17 -55.03 -23.39
CA SER A 167 -35.80 -54.10 -22.44
C SER A 167 -35.70 -54.63 -21.02
N ASP A 168 -35.19 -53.79 -20.10
CA ASP A 168 -35.41 -53.99 -18.67
C ASP A 168 -35.87 -52.66 -18.04
N ASP A 169 -37.14 -52.69 -17.63
CA ASP A 169 -37.76 -51.75 -16.71
C ASP A 169 -37.14 -51.93 -15.33
N THR A 170 -36.53 -50.90 -14.77
CA THR A 170 -36.42 -50.74 -13.31
C THR A 170 -36.29 -49.26 -12.97
N ALA A 171 -37.40 -48.70 -12.49
CA ALA A 171 -37.43 -47.42 -11.79
C ALA A 171 -36.72 -47.55 -10.44
N MET A 172 -35.74 -46.69 -10.15
CA MET A 172 -35.24 -46.50 -8.78
C MET A 172 -35.55 -45.09 -8.27
N SER A 173 -36.20 -45.12 -7.12
CA SER A 173 -36.72 -44.05 -6.28
C SER A 173 -35.66 -43.03 -5.85
N ALA A 174 -36.08 -41.75 -5.78
CA ALA A 174 -35.30 -40.67 -5.19
C ALA A 174 -35.02 -40.91 -3.69
N ALA A 175 -33.82 -40.55 -3.25
CA ALA A 175 -33.38 -40.59 -1.86
C ALA A 175 -33.79 -39.29 -1.11
N PRO A 176 -34.05 -39.33 0.20
CA PRO A 176 -34.44 -38.16 0.99
C PRO A 176 -33.25 -37.27 1.35
N THR A 177 -33.49 -35.97 1.42
CA THR A 177 -32.57 -34.92 1.89
C THR A 177 -32.34 -35.01 3.40
N PRO A 178 -31.10 -34.83 3.89
CA PRO A 178 -30.81 -34.81 5.33
C PRO A 178 -31.19 -33.47 5.99
N ASP A 179 -31.73 -33.57 7.20
CA ASP A 179 -32.09 -32.43 8.08
C ASP A 179 -30.84 -31.72 8.62
N LEU A 180 -30.91 -30.39 8.65
CA LEU A 180 -29.91 -29.52 9.28
C LEU A 180 -30.20 -29.36 10.78
N PRO A 181 -29.18 -29.33 11.66
CA PRO A 181 -29.38 -29.13 13.09
C PRO A 181 -29.68 -27.67 13.46
N ASP A 182 -30.49 -27.50 14.50
CA ASP A 182 -30.91 -26.21 15.04
C ASP A 182 -29.75 -25.37 15.63
N PRO A 183 -29.82 -24.03 15.55
CA PRO A 183 -28.78 -23.14 16.06
C PRO A 183 -28.75 -23.07 17.59
N ALA A 184 -27.54 -22.92 18.14
CA ALA A 184 -27.29 -22.82 19.58
C ALA A 184 -27.85 -21.52 20.21
N PRO A 185 -28.25 -21.56 21.50
CA PRO A 185 -28.81 -20.41 22.19
C PRO A 185 -27.76 -19.34 22.55
N ALA A 186 -28.20 -18.07 22.54
CA ALA A 186 -27.38 -16.90 22.80
C ALA A 186 -26.94 -16.76 24.28
N PRO A 187 -25.77 -16.15 24.56
CA PRO A 187 -25.26 -15.98 25.91
C PRO A 187 -26.01 -14.89 26.71
N ALA A 188 -26.11 -15.09 28.02
CA ALA A 188 -26.77 -14.17 28.95
C ALA A 188 -25.93 -12.90 29.23
N PRO A 189 -26.57 -11.77 29.55
CA PRO A 189 -25.89 -10.50 29.80
C PRO A 189 -25.17 -10.45 31.16
N PRO A 190 -24.09 -9.65 31.30
CA PRO A 190 -23.28 -9.56 32.51
C PRO A 190 -23.96 -8.76 33.63
N THR A 191 -23.64 -9.13 34.88
CA THR A 191 -24.09 -8.54 36.15
C THR A 191 -23.35 -7.26 36.53
#